data_AF-A0A521G633-F1
#
_entry.id   AF-A0A521G633-F1
#
_cell.length_a   1.000
_cell.length_b   1.000
_cell.length_c   1.000
_cell.angle_alpha   90.00
_cell.angle_beta   90.00
_cell.angle_gamma   90.00
#
_symmetry.space_group_name_H-M   'P 1'
#
loop_
_entity.id
_entity.type
_entity.pdbx_description
1 polymer ?
#
loop_
_entity_poly.entity_id
_entity_poly.type
_entity_poly.pdbx_seq_one_letter_code
_entity_poly.pdbx_strand_id
1 'polypeptide(L)'
;MQFKAGYIVDSIAAEITEYKAGLDNEKPSDRLKLDQINGLLQYVSSFEVEFPYQHTLDFHTLNPVLATLNNIIARGLPTRTPVLLEEIFAQIYLTGQSEDSSEINFPRSQTAVSYQAIFELLHIIEPQLEITRANYGGNPGSNLEWDFIKKHPFLKQILESQRDFSTINDKLKGSRTVDFCFTSPYLHWNAARKTYEKVGRIFEVDGPHHSLAEYKYYDQYRDAIAEDENFETIRFTVDAVKEDKTDFEALIGRDIYQLFRKNFERNVSENLPPLLTALYSACCCEGSKNPS
;
A
#
# COMPACT_ATOMS: atom_id res chain seq x y z
N MET A 1 -8.34 -10.59 8.00
CA MET A 1 -7.80 -9.35 7.40
C MET A 1 -8.80 -8.83 6.36
N GLN A 2 -8.82 -7.52 6.06
CA GLN A 2 -9.82 -6.87 5.20
C GLN A 2 -9.54 -7.08 3.71
N PHE A 3 -10.56 -7.48 2.95
CA PHE A 3 -10.51 -7.57 1.49
C PHE A 3 -10.48 -6.16 0.88
N LYS A 4 -9.44 -5.82 0.11
CA LYS A 4 -9.39 -4.61 -0.72
C LYS A 4 -9.42 -5.02 -2.19
N ALA A 5 -10.61 -5.23 -2.74
CA ALA A 5 -10.77 -5.20 -4.19
C ALA A 5 -10.68 -3.72 -4.60
N GLY A 6 -9.57 -3.33 -5.23
CA GLY A 6 -9.45 -2.01 -5.83
C GLY A 6 -10.42 -1.90 -7.01
N TYR A 7 -11.32 -0.94 -6.98
CA TYR A 7 -12.09 -0.49 -8.14
C TYR A 7 -11.48 0.79 -8.70
N ILE A 8 -11.42 0.86 -10.03
CA ILE A 8 -11.02 2.08 -10.73
C ILE A 8 -12.14 2.55 -11.64
N VAL A 9 -12.45 3.85 -11.55
CA VAL A 9 -13.46 4.51 -12.39
C VAL A 9 -12.92 4.62 -13.81
N ASP A 10 -13.77 4.40 -14.81
CA ASP A 10 -13.37 4.33 -16.23
C ASP A 10 -12.58 5.57 -16.67
N SER A 11 -13.00 6.77 -16.25
CA SER A 11 -12.31 8.03 -16.58
C SER A 11 -10.90 8.13 -15.98
N ILE A 12 -10.66 7.61 -14.77
CA ILE A 12 -9.32 7.56 -14.16
C ILE A 12 -8.46 6.49 -14.83
N ALA A 13 -9.07 5.34 -15.15
CA ALA A 13 -8.39 4.29 -15.89
C ALA A 13 -7.94 4.79 -17.27
N ALA A 14 -8.74 5.61 -17.95
CA ALA A 14 -8.40 6.26 -19.20
C ALA A 14 -7.19 7.19 -19.07
N GLU A 15 -7.19 8.10 -18.07
CA GLU A 15 -6.08 9.02 -17.81
C GLU A 15 -4.76 8.29 -17.51
N ILE A 16 -4.81 7.23 -16.69
CA ILE A 16 -3.63 6.39 -16.42
C ILE A 16 -3.15 5.68 -17.69
N THR A 17 -4.08 5.19 -18.52
CA THR A 17 -3.74 4.49 -19.76
C THR A 17 -3.09 5.42 -20.77
N GLU A 18 -3.63 6.64 -20.92
CA GLU A 18 -3.06 7.68 -21.78
C GLU A 18 -1.65 8.07 -21.32
N TYR A 19 -1.46 8.30 -20.01
CA TYR A 19 -0.14 8.57 -19.45
C TYR A 19 0.86 7.44 -19.76
N LYS A 20 0.47 6.18 -19.54
CA LYS A 20 1.32 5.01 -19.82
C LYS A 20 1.66 4.89 -21.30
N ALA A 21 0.72 5.19 -22.20
CA ALA A 21 0.94 5.13 -23.64
C ALA A 21 1.99 6.17 -24.12
N GLY A 22 2.18 7.27 -23.38
CA GLY A 22 3.21 8.27 -23.65
C GLY A 22 4.61 7.89 -23.18
N LEU A 23 4.79 6.77 -22.47
CA LEU A 23 6.07 6.35 -21.90
C LEU A 23 6.77 5.29 -22.77
N ASP A 24 8.10 5.40 -22.85
CA ASP A 24 8.93 4.44 -23.58
C ASP A 24 9.59 3.45 -22.60
N ASN A 25 9.16 2.18 -22.66
CA ASN A 25 9.64 1.14 -21.75
C ASN A 25 11.14 0.83 -21.89
N GLU A 26 11.76 1.21 -23.02
CA GLU A 26 13.20 1.04 -23.23
C GLU A 26 14.03 2.14 -22.55
N LYS A 27 13.40 3.27 -22.17
CA LYS A 27 14.06 4.36 -21.44
C LYS A 27 14.01 4.08 -19.93
N PRO A 28 15.16 4.01 -19.22
CA PRO A 28 15.18 3.72 -17.79
C PRO A 28 14.31 4.65 -16.93
N SER A 29 14.25 5.94 -17.26
CA SER A 29 13.44 6.92 -16.53
C SER A 29 11.94 6.71 -16.70
N ASP A 30 11.51 6.26 -17.87
CA ASP A 30 10.10 6.04 -18.18
C ASP A 30 9.65 4.68 -17.66
N ARG A 31 10.52 3.67 -17.72
CA ARG A 31 10.33 2.40 -17.01
C ARG A 31 10.15 2.60 -15.51
N LEU A 32 10.95 3.45 -14.87
CA LEU A 32 10.78 3.76 -13.44
C LEU A 32 9.38 4.32 -13.14
N LYS A 33 8.88 5.24 -13.96
CA LYS A 33 7.52 5.78 -13.80
C LYS A 33 6.45 4.71 -13.99
N LEU A 34 6.62 3.82 -14.97
CA LEU A 34 5.74 2.67 -15.19
C LEU A 34 5.72 1.74 -13.97
N ASP A 35 6.89 1.44 -13.41
CA ASP A 35 7.06 0.57 -12.25
C ASP A 35 6.42 1.20 -10.99
N GLN A 36 6.52 2.52 -10.82
CA GLN A 36 5.85 3.25 -9.73
C GLN A 36 4.33 3.16 -9.82
N ILE A 37 3.73 3.52 -10.97
CA ILE A 37 2.26 3.48 -11.11
C ILE A 37 1.72 2.05 -11.07
N ASN A 38 2.43 1.08 -11.67
CA ASN A 38 2.02 -0.31 -11.61
C ASN A 38 2.11 -0.87 -10.19
N GLY A 39 3.15 -0.51 -9.44
CA GLY A 39 3.27 -0.86 -8.02
C GLY A 39 2.13 -0.29 -7.20
N LEU A 40 1.81 0.99 -7.37
CA LEU A 40 0.70 1.62 -6.66
C LEU A 40 -0.64 0.92 -6.96
N LEU A 41 -0.92 0.61 -8.23
CA LEU A 41 -2.13 -0.10 -8.63
C LEU A 41 -2.20 -1.51 -8.01
N GLN A 42 -1.06 -2.19 -7.88
CA GLN A 42 -0.98 -3.48 -7.18
C GLN A 42 -1.18 -3.34 -5.67
N TYR A 43 -0.56 -2.33 -5.08
CA TYR A 43 -0.65 -2.04 -3.65
C TYR A 43 -2.08 -1.75 -3.21
N VAL A 44 -2.86 -1.00 -4.02
CA VAL A 44 -4.27 -0.70 -3.70
C VAL A 44 -5.24 -1.84 -4.03
N SER A 45 -4.75 -2.90 -4.69
CA SER A 45 -5.56 -4.04 -5.18
C SER A 45 -5.11 -5.38 -4.59
N SER A 46 -4.54 -5.37 -3.39
CA SER A 46 -4.10 -6.56 -2.68
C SER A 46 -5.22 -7.17 -1.83
N PHE A 47 -5.39 -8.49 -1.92
CA PHE A 47 -6.30 -9.26 -1.07
C PHE A 47 -5.57 -10.48 -0.51
N GLU A 48 -5.93 -10.86 0.70
CA GLU A 48 -5.49 -12.10 1.32
C GLU A 48 -6.62 -13.12 1.24
N VAL A 49 -6.29 -14.35 0.85
CA VAL A 49 -7.26 -15.45 0.84
C VAL A 49 -6.74 -16.53 1.77
N GLU A 50 -7.43 -16.73 2.89
CA GLU A 50 -7.18 -17.84 3.79
C GLU A 50 -8.17 -18.96 3.48
N PHE A 51 -7.65 -20.14 3.12
CA PHE A 51 -8.47 -21.34 2.96
C PHE A 51 -8.38 -22.19 4.23
N PRO A 52 -9.51 -22.67 4.79
CA PRO A 52 -9.51 -23.47 6.00
C PRO A 52 -8.91 -24.89 5.82
N TYR A 53 -8.55 -25.25 4.59
CA TYR A 53 -7.92 -26.53 4.24
C TYR A 53 -6.97 -26.34 3.06
N GLN A 54 -5.98 -27.23 2.94
CA GLN A 54 -5.12 -27.27 1.76
C GLN A 54 -5.94 -27.69 0.53
N HIS A 55 -5.96 -26.82 -0.48
CA HIS A 55 -6.63 -27.10 -1.75
C HIS A 55 -5.58 -27.35 -2.84
N THR A 56 -5.67 -28.49 -3.52
CA THR A 56 -5.01 -28.73 -4.82
C THR A 56 -6.03 -28.50 -5.93
N LEU A 57 -5.76 -27.54 -6.81
CA LEU A 57 -6.64 -27.26 -7.95
C LEU A 57 -6.46 -28.34 -9.02
N ASP A 58 -7.57 -28.95 -9.45
CA ASP A 58 -7.59 -29.76 -10.67
C ASP A 58 -8.09 -28.90 -11.83
N PHE A 59 -7.16 -28.51 -12.70
CA PHE A 59 -7.45 -27.64 -13.85
C PHE A 59 -8.34 -28.32 -14.91
N HIS A 60 -8.52 -29.64 -14.86
CA HIS A 60 -9.41 -30.35 -15.80
C HIS A 60 -10.89 -30.25 -15.44
N THR A 61 -11.19 -30.01 -14.16
CA THR A 61 -12.57 -29.93 -13.63
C THR A 61 -12.95 -28.50 -13.21
N LEU A 62 -12.00 -27.56 -13.26
CA LEU A 62 -12.21 -26.17 -12.89
C LEU A 62 -13.18 -25.49 -13.87
N ASN A 63 -14.22 -24.86 -13.33
CA ASN A 63 -15.15 -24.07 -14.14
C ASN A 63 -14.39 -22.90 -14.81
N PRO A 64 -14.42 -22.76 -16.15
CA PRO A 64 -13.67 -21.72 -16.86
C PRO A 64 -14.00 -20.28 -16.43
N VAL A 65 -15.24 -20.02 -16.01
CA VAL A 65 -15.65 -18.71 -15.48
C VAL A 65 -14.95 -18.43 -14.16
N LEU A 66 -14.93 -19.41 -13.24
CA LEU A 66 -14.24 -19.27 -11.95
C LEU A 66 -12.72 -19.14 -12.13
N ALA A 67 -12.14 -19.87 -13.09
CA ALA A 67 -10.73 -19.73 -13.44
C ALA A 67 -10.40 -18.32 -13.95
N THR A 68 -11.29 -17.75 -14.77
CA THR A 68 -11.14 -16.38 -15.30
C THR A 68 -11.27 -15.35 -14.19
N LEU A 69 -12.26 -15.47 -13.31
CA LEU A 69 -12.43 -14.59 -12.15
C LEU A 69 -11.21 -14.67 -11.23
N ASN A 70 -10.73 -15.88 -10.92
CA ASN A 70 -9.52 -16.07 -10.14
C ASN A 70 -8.30 -15.41 -10.79
N ASN A 71 -8.15 -15.51 -12.13
CA ASN A 71 -7.06 -14.84 -12.83
C ASN A 71 -7.17 -13.31 -12.78
N ILE A 72 -8.38 -12.75 -12.87
CA ILE A 72 -8.60 -11.30 -12.73
C ILE A 72 -8.21 -10.85 -11.33
N ILE A 73 -8.65 -11.58 -10.31
CA ILE A 73 -8.36 -11.33 -8.91
C ILE A 73 -6.84 -11.49 -8.65
N ALA A 74 -6.25 -12.64 -8.96
CA ALA A 74 -4.83 -12.95 -8.74
C ALA A 74 -3.82 -12.03 -9.45
N ARG A 75 -4.23 -11.28 -10.49
CA ARG A 75 -3.35 -10.31 -11.16
C ARG A 75 -3.05 -9.07 -10.30
N GLY A 76 -3.83 -8.82 -9.25
CA GLY A 76 -3.60 -7.69 -8.35
C GLY A 76 -3.69 -6.35 -9.08
N LEU A 77 -4.62 -6.18 -10.02
CA LEU A 77 -4.89 -4.89 -10.64
C LEU A 77 -6.30 -4.44 -10.25
N PRO A 78 -6.56 -3.12 -10.16
CA PRO A 78 -7.91 -2.66 -9.92
C PRO A 78 -8.84 -3.18 -11.01
N THR A 79 -10.02 -3.63 -10.61
CA THR A 79 -11.07 -4.02 -11.55
C THR A 79 -11.93 -2.81 -11.91
N ARG A 80 -12.68 -2.90 -13.01
CA ARG A 80 -13.63 -1.84 -13.39
C ARG A 80 -14.67 -1.65 -12.29
N THR A 81 -14.99 -0.38 -12.03
CA THR A 81 -16.04 0.00 -11.08
C THR A 81 -17.40 -0.57 -11.51
N PRO A 82 -18.24 -1.07 -10.58
CA PRO A 82 -19.60 -1.49 -10.89
C PRO A 82 -20.39 -0.38 -11.59
N VAL A 83 -21.17 -0.73 -12.62
CA VAL A 83 -21.98 0.22 -13.40
C VAL A 83 -22.87 1.08 -12.50
N LEU A 84 -23.43 0.52 -11.43
CA LEU A 84 -24.22 1.29 -10.45
C LEU A 84 -23.46 2.47 -9.86
N LEU A 85 -22.18 2.31 -9.52
CA LEU A 85 -21.38 3.39 -8.96
C LEU A 85 -20.99 4.41 -10.04
N GLU A 86 -20.70 3.94 -11.26
CA GLU A 86 -20.46 4.83 -12.41
C GLU A 86 -21.68 5.70 -12.73
N GLU A 87 -22.89 5.12 -12.70
CA GLU A 87 -24.14 5.85 -12.87
C GLU A 87 -24.35 6.88 -11.76
N ILE A 88 -24.03 6.56 -10.50
CA ILE A 88 -24.07 7.52 -9.39
C ILE A 88 -23.10 8.68 -9.66
N PHE A 89 -21.86 8.39 -10.05
CA PHE A 89 -20.87 9.43 -10.39
C PHE A 89 -21.30 10.31 -11.55
N ALA A 90 -21.95 9.73 -12.56
CA ALA A 90 -22.53 10.48 -13.67
C ALA A 90 -23.69 11.39 -13.22
N GLN A 91 -24.56 10.90 -12.32
CA GLN A 91 -25.69 11.67 -11.78
C GLN A 91 -25.25 12.88 -10.95
N ILE A 92 -24.12 12.78 -10.27
CA ILE A 92 -23.51 13.91 -9.53
C ILE A 92 -22.51 14.71 -10.36
N TYR A 93 -22.50 14.53 -11.69
CA TYR A 93 -21.68 15.28 -12.65
C TYR A 93 -20.17 15.15 -12.42
N LEU A 94 -19.68 14.00 -11.96
CA LEU A 94 -18.24 13.70 -11.90
C LEU A 94 -17.75 13.06 -13.19
N THR A 95 -18.52 12.12 -13.75
CA THR A 95 -18.21 11.40 -14.98
C THR A 95 -19.32 11.59 -16.02
N GLY A 96 -19.07 11.13 -17.25
CA GLY A 96 -20.06 11.09 -18.33
C GLY A 96 -20.03 9.76 -19.06
N GLN A 97 -21.20 9.15 -19.20
CA GLN A 97 -21.37 7.95 -20.00
C GLN A 97 -21.09 8.24 -21.47
N SER A 98 -20.49 7.29 -22.18
CA SER A 98 -20.37 7.36 -23.63
C SER A 98 -21.73 7.31 -24.32
N GLU A 99 -21.82 7.95 -25.49
CA GLU A 99 -22.99 7.90 -26.37
C GLU A 99 -23.00 6.63 -27.25
N ASP A 100 -21.92 5.85 -27.24
CA ASP A 100 -21.84 4.59 -27.98
C ASP A 100 -22.76 3.55 -27.33
N SER A 101 -23.78 3.11 -28.07
CA SER A 101 -24.75 2.12 -27.60
C SER A 101 -24.20 0.68 -27.57
N SER A 102 -23.00 0.45 -28.11
CA SER A 102 -22.36 -0.87 -28.17
C SER A 102 -21.62 -1.23 -26.88
N GLU A 103 -21.30 -0.23 -26.05
CA GLU A 103 -20.52 -0.42 -24.82
C GLU A 103 -21.03 0.49 -23.70
N ILE A 104 -21.17 -0.06 -22.49
CA ILE A 104 -21.39 0.74 -21.29
C ILE A 104 -20.03 1.12 -20.70
N ASN A 105 -19.63 2.38 -20.88
CA ASN A 105 -18.44 2.95 -20.27
C ASN A 105 -18.60 4.45 -19.95
N PHE A 106 -17.76 4.93 -19.04
CA PHE A 106 -17.80 6.31 -18.52
C PHE A 106 -16.45 7.01 -18.68
N PRO A 107 -15.93 7.14 -19.91
CA PRO A 107 -14.54 7.56 -20.15
C PRO A 107 -14.32 9.06 -19.90
N ARG A 108 -15.38 9.88 -19.91
CA ARG A 108 -15.27 11.33 -19.77
C ARG A 108 -15.31 11.71 -18.30
N SER A 109 -14.30 12.44 -17.84
CA SER A 109 -14.39 13.16 -16.57
C SER A 109 -14.92 14.57 -16.82
N GLN A 110 -15.91 15.00 -16.03
CA GLN A 110 -16.45 16.35 -16.10
C GLN A 110 -15.58 17.36 -15.33
N THR A 111 -14.81 16.85 -14.36
CA THR A 111 -13.79 17.62 -13.64
C THR A 111 -12.42 17.08 -14.02
N ALA A 112 -11.61 17.85 -14.75
CA ALA A 112 -10.29 17.39 -15.15
C ALA A 112 -9.45 17.00 -13.92
N VAL A 113 -9.15 15.71 -13.77
CA VAL A 113 -8.21 15.19 -12.78
C VAL A 113 -6.95 14.79 -13.53
N SER A 114 -5.84 15.48 -13.29
CA SER A 114 -4.58 15.16 -13.96
C SER A 114 -4.01 13.83 -13.45
N TYR A 115 -3.25 13.14 -14.30
CA TYR A 115 -2.42 12.01 -13.88
C TYR A 115 -1.63 12.29 -12.60
N GLN A 116 -1.03 13.47 -12.45
CA GLN A 116 -0.24 13.81 -11.25
C GLN A 116 -1.11 13.80 -9.98
N ALA A 117 -2.35 14.31 -10.04
CA ALA A 117 -3.27 14.25 -8.92
C ALA A 117 -3.69 12.81 -8.59
N ILE A 118 -3.87 11.96 -9.61
CA ILE A 118 -4.16 10.53 -9.44
C ILE A 118 -2.98 9.81 -8.78
N PHE A 119 -1.77 10.02 -9.30
CA PHE A 119 -0.54 9.44 -8.77
C PHE A 119 -0.33 9.80 -7.30
N GLU A 120 -0.56 11.07 -6.94
CA GLU A 120 -0.56 11.51 -5.56
C GLU A 120 -1.60 10.74 -4.75
N LEU A 121 -2.86 10.73 -5.17
CA LEU A 121 -3.96 10.11 -4.41
C LEU A 121 -3.79 8.60 -4.20
N LEU A 122 -3.15 7.89 -5.12
CA LEU A 122 -2.88 6.46 -4.96
C LEU A 122 -1.93 6.13 -3.78
N HIS A 123 -1.28 7.14 -3.18
CA HIS A 123 -0.62 7.01 -1.87
C HIS A 123 -1.65 7.06 -0.75
N ILE A 124 -2.35 5.93 -0.57
CA ILE A 124 -3.50 5.80 0.32
C ILE A 124 -3.13 6.16 1.76
N ILE A 125 -3.81 7.18 2.28
CA ILE A 125 -3.77 7.58 3.68
C ILE A 125 -5.05 8.32 4.01
N GLU A 126 -5.61 8.11 5.19
CA GLU A 126 -6.80 8.82 5.64
C GLU A 126 -6.39 10.25 6.05
N PRO A 127 -6.93 11.30 5.39
CA PRO A 127 -6.59 12.67 5.71
C PRO A 127 -6.99 13.03 7.14
N GLN A 128 -6.09 13.69 7.87
CA GLN A 128 -6.34 14.25 9.21
C GLN A 128 -6.83 13.22 10.27
N LEU A 129 -6.64 11.92 10.02
CA LEU A 129 -7.02 10.88 10.97
C LEU A 129 -6.14 10.92 12.22
N GLU A 130 -6.76 11.19 13.36
CA GLU A 130 -6.10 11.13 14.66
C GLU A 130 -6.09 9.71 15.23
N ILE A 131 -4.90 9.12 15.26
CA ILE A 131 -4.64 7.80 15.85
C ILE A 131 -4.01 7.96 17.24
N THR A 132 -4.78 7.57 18.24
CA THR A 132 -4.40 7.41 19.65
C THR A 132 -3.94 5.98 19.92
N ARG A 133 -3.40 5.74 21.11
CA ARG A 133 -3.00 4.37 21.50
C ARG A 133 -4.18 3.40 21.56
N ALA A 134 -5.37 3.91 21.91
CA ALA A 134 -6.56 3.08 22.11
C ALA A 134 -7.20 2.60 20.79
N ASN A 135 -6.96 3.30 19.68
CA ASN A 135 -7.50 2.96 18.36
C ASN A 135 -6.39 2.67 17.33
N TYR A 136 -5.14 2.49 17.77
CA TYR A 136 -4.08 2.08 16.88
C TYR A 136 -4.29 0.63 16.44
N GLY A 137 -4.33 0.40 15.13
CA GLY A 137 -4.53 -0.95 14.56
C GLY A 137 -3.29 -1.85 14.66
N GLY A 138 -2.12 -1.28 14.97
CA GLY A 138 -0.91 -2.05 15.27
C GLY A 138 -0.81 -2.42 16.75
N ASN A 139 0.23 -3.19 17.12
CA ASN A 139 0.44 -3.64 18.49
C ASN A 139 1.87 -3.36 18.97
N PRO A 140 2.21 -2.12 19.39
CA PRO A 140 3.53 -1.80 19.90
C PRO A 140 3.90 -2.74 21.08
N GLY A 141 5.05 -3.39 21.01
CA GLY A 141 5.57 -4.30 22.03
C GLY A 141 5.94 -3.59 23.34
N SER A 142 6.16 -2.27 23.29
CA SER A 142 6.58 -1.47 24.44
C SER A 142 6.01 -0.04 24.43
N ASN A 143 6.13 0.64 25.58
CA ASN A 143 5.83 2.08 25.66
C ASN A 143 6.81 2.92 24.83
N LEU A 144 8.05 2.44 24.66
CA LEU A 144 9.08 3.14 23.92
C LEU A 144 8.75 3.16 22.41
N GLU A 145 8.26 2.05 21.87
CA GLU A 145 7.74 1.98 20.50
C GLU A 145 6.55 2.90 20.28
N TRP A 146 5.64 3.01 21.25
CA TRP A 146 4.57 4.00 21.17
C TRP A 146 5.13 5.43 21.16
N ASP A 147 6.12 5.70 22.00
CA ASP A 147 6.77 7.01 22.05
C ASP A 147 7.50 7.37 20.75
N PHE A 148 8.01 6.37 20.01
CA PHE A 148 8.62 6.52 18.69
C PHE A 148 7.63 7.00 17.63
N ILE A 149 6.41 6.43 17.56
CA ILE A 149 5.44 6.78 16.51
C ILE A 149 4.45 7.88 16.90
N LYS A 150 4.17 8.10 18.20
CA LYS A 150 3.02 8.92 18.65
C LYS A 150 3.05 10.36 18.13
N LYS A 151 4.25 10.92 17.95
CA LYS A 151 4.49 12.30 17.53
C LYS A 151 4.37 12.52 16.02
N HIS A 152 4.33 11.43 15.25
CA HIS A 152 4.21 11.48 13.81
C HIS A 152 2.80 11.06 13.41
N PRO A 153 1.90 12.01 13.11
CA PRO A 153 0.47 11.74 13.01
C PRO A 153 0.13 10.71 11.93
N PHE A 154 0.80 10.80 10.78
CA PHE A 154 0.51 9.95 9.63
C PHE A 154 1.39 8.70 9.54
N LEU A 155 2.56 8.66 10.21
CA LEU A 155 3.40 7.46 10.22
C LEU A 155 2.70 6.25 10.83
N LYS A 156 1.79 6.50 11.79
CA LYS A 156 0.89 5.48 12.36
C LYS A 156 0.02 4.78 11.30
N GLN A 157 -0.20 5.39 10.13
CA GLN A 157 -0.98 4.78 9.05
C GLN A 157 -0.13 3.98 8.06
N ILE A 158 1.15 4.32 7.91
CA ILE A 158 2.02 3.75 6.86
C ILE A 158 3.09 2.80 7.39
N LEU A 159 3.36 2.80 8.70
CA LEU A 159 4.26 1.85 9.34
C LEU A 159 3.48 0.64 9.86
N GLU A 160 3.87 -0.54 9.40
CA GLU A 160 3.36 -1.82 9.89
C GLU A 160 4.07 -2.19 11.19
N SER A 161 3.32 -2.28 12.30
CA SER A 161 3.87 -2.63 13.61
C SER A 161 3.91 -4.14 13.82
N GLN A 162 5.00 -4.64 14.43
CA GLN A 162 5.17 -6.05 14.79
C GLN A 162 4.99 -7.01 13.60
N ARG A 163 5.54 -6.64 12.44
CA ARG A 163 5.49 -7.48 11.23
C ARG A 163 6.33 -8.74 11.44
N ASP A 164 5.76 -9.91 11.16
CA ASP A 164 6.49 -11.18 11.24
C ASP A 164 7.63 -11.22 10.23
N PHE A 165 8.85 -11.47 10.71
CA PHE A 165 10.06 -11.49 9.88
C PHE A 165 9.99 -12.55 8.77
N SER A 166 9.22 -13.62 8.95
CA SER A 166 9.00 -14.63 7.92
C SER A 166 8.35 -14.10 6.63
N THR A 167 7.68 -12.95 6.72
CA THR A 167 7.10 -12.23 5.56
C THR A 167 8.11 -11.36 4.80
N ILE A 168 9.32 -11.21 5.36
CA ILE A 168 10.49 -10.57 4.73
C ILE A 168 11.41 -11.67 4.20
N ASN A 169 11.76 -12.65 5.04
CA ASN A 169 12.60 -13.79 4.68
C ASN A 169 12.11 -15.08 5.34
N ASP A 170 11.90 -16.13 4.54
CA ASP A 170 11.32 -17.41 4.97
C ASP A 170 12.29 -18.36 5.72
N LYS A 171 13.60 -18.04 5.73
CA LYS A 171 14.63 -18.87 6.38
C LYS A 171 14.65 -18.67 7.89
N LEU A 172 14.35 -17.47 8.37
CA LEU A 172 14.27 -17.16 9.80
C LEU A 172 12.86 -17.45 10.32
N LYS A 173 12.57 -18.75 10.54
CA LYS A 173 11.34 -19.21 11.19
C LYS A 173 11.45 -19.10 12.71
N GLY A 174 10.42 -18.58 13.38
CA GLY A 174 10.35 -18.61 14.84
C GLY A 174 9.62 -17.48 15.54
N SER A 175 8.55 -16.94 14.97
CA SER A 175 7.67 -15.93 15.62
C SER A 175 8.43 -14.70 16.13
N ARG A 176 9.36 -14.19 15.33
CA ARG A 176 10.04 -12.92 15.64
C ARG A 176 9.51 -11.85 14.71
N THR A 177 9.11 -10.77 15.33
CA THR A 177 8.58 -9.60 14.66
C THR A 177 9.64 -8.52 14.60
N VAL A 178 9.46 -7.56 13.70
CA VAL A 178 10.18 -6.28 13.71
C VAL A 178 9.27 -5.21 14.30
N ASP A 179 9.82 -4.22 15.00
CA ASP A 179 8.99 -3.25 15.72
C ASP A 179 8.11 -2.43 14.77
N PHE A 180 8.72 -1.85 13.74
CA PHE A 180 8.02 -1.19 12.65
C PHE A 180 8.67 -1.48 11.30
N CYS A 181 7.85 -1.55 10.26
CA CYS A 181 8.30 -1.76 8.90
C CYS A 181 7.57 -0.84 7.92
N PHE A 182 8.32 -0.27 6.98
CA PHE A 182 7.77 0.38 5.80
C PHE A 182 8.17 -0.44 4.57
N THR A 183 7.21 -0.80 3.72
CA THR A 183 7.50 -1.39 2.40
C THR A 183 7.11 -0.39 1.34
N SER A 184 8.02 -0.13 0.40
CA SER A 184 7.71 0.73 -0.74
C SER A 184 6.54 0.15 -1.53
N PRO A 185 5.52 0.95 -1.88
CA PRO A 185 4.39 0.50 -2.69
C PRO A 185 4.74 0.44 -4.19
N TYR A 186 5.98 0.69 -4.57
CA TYR A 186 6.42 0.67 -5.97
C TYR A 186 6.99 -0.69 -6.36
N LEU A 187 6.93 -1.01 -7.65
CA LEU A 187 7.75 -2.09 -8.20
C LEU A 187 9.19 -1.62 -8.32
N HIS A 188 10.13 -2.47 -7.93
CA HIS A 188 11.57 -2.21 -8.06
C HIS A 188 12.19 -3.29 -8.93
N TRP A 189 12.58 -2.96 -10.15
CA TRP A 189 13.17 -3.92 -11.07
C TRP A 189 14.66 -4.14 -10.77
N ASN A 190 15.02 -5.37 -10.43
CA ASN A 190 16.41 -5.78 -10.31
C ASN A 190 16.92 -6.31 -11.66
N ALA A 191 17.74 -5.52 -12.36
CA ALA A 191 18.29 -5.90 -13.66
C ALA A 191 19.21 -7.14 -13.61
N ALA A 192 19.95 -7.33 -12.51
CA ALA A 192 20.87 -8.44 -12.35
C ALA A 192 20.11 -9.77 -12.15
N ARG A 193 19.07 -9.75 -11.32
CA ARG A 193 18.24 -10.93 -10.99
C ARG A 193 17.09 -11.14 -11.98
N LYS A 194 16.81 -10.16 -12.85
CA LYS A 194 15.68 -10.14 -13.80
C LYS A 194 14.34 -10.40 -13.14
N THR A 195 14.11 -9.79 -11.99
CA THR A 195 12.87 -9.91 -11.22
C THR A 195 12.54 -8.59 -10.55
N TYR A 196 11.26 -8.38 -10.22
CA TYR A 196 10.87 -7.36 -9.26
C TYR A 196 11.22 -7.82 -7.85
N GLU A 197 11.68 -6.87 -7.02
CA GLU A 197 11.98 -7.10 -5.62
C GLU A 197 11.19 -6.14 -4.73
N LYS A 198 10.98 -6.55 -3.48
CA LYS A 198 10.45 -5.66 -2.45
C LYS A 198 11.61 -4.80 -1.96
N VAL A 199 11.32 -3.53 -1.67
CA VAL A 199 12.27 -2.63 -1.01
C VAL A 199 11.58 -2.08 0.22
N GLY A 200 12.27 -2.12 1.35
CA GLY A 200 11.70 -1.67 2.61
C GLY A 200 12.69 -1.11 3.60
N ARG A 201 12.14 -0.64 4.72
CA ARG A 201 12.85 -0.13 5.88
C ARG A 201 12.29 -0.79 7.12
N ILE A 202 13.19 -1.23 7.99
CA ILE A 202 12.86 -1.74 9.30
C ILE A 202 13.32 -0.71 10.32
N PHE A 203 12.45 -0.34 11.25
CA PHE A 203 12.78 0.54 12.36
C PHE A 203 12.67 -0.27 13.64
N GLU A 204 13.79 -0.52 14.30
CA GLU A 204 13.89 -1.26 15.56
C GLU A 204 14.12 -0.28 16.70
N VAL A 205 13.36 -0.43 17.77
CA VAL A 205 13.38 0.46 18.93
C VAL A 205 14.05 -0.27 20.09
N ASP A 206 15.37 -0.24 20.08
CA ASP A 206 16.21 -1.03 20.98
C ASP A 206 16.11 -0.54 22.43
N GLY A 207 15.60 -1.41 23.30
CA GLY A 207 15.66 -1.26 24.75
C GLY A 207 17.07 -1.53 25.33
N PRO A 208 17.27 -1.34 26.64
CA PRO A 208 18.58 -1.53 27.30
C PRO A 208 19.20 -2.93 27.16
N HIS A 209 18.39 -3.94 26.82
CA HIS A 209 18.77 -5.36 26.75
C HIS A 209 19.62 -5.73 25.52
N HIS A 210 19.68 -4.90 24.47
CA HIS A 210 20.51 -5.12 23.27
C HIS A 210 22.02 -4.88 23.49
N SER A 211 22.43 -4.54 24.71
CA SER A 211 23.83 -4.30 25.06
C SER A 211 24.66 -5.59 25.25
N LEU A 212 24.00 -6.74 25.45
CA LEU A 212 24.62 -8.05 25.65
C LEU A 212 25.18 -8.62 24.33
N ALA A 213 26.36 -9.27 24.37
CA ALA A 213 27.08 -9.72 23.19
C ALA A 213 26.32 -10.74 22.31
N GLU A 214 25.54 -11.62 22.94
CA GLU A 214 24.73 -12.64 22.26
C GLU A 214 23.61 -12.03 21.42
N TYR A 215 22.96 -10.99 21.95
CA TYR A 215 21.92 -10.25 21.23
C TYR A 215 22.50 -9.48 20.05
N LYS A 216 23.69 -8.88 20.20
CA LYS A 216 24.38 -8.19 19.09
C LYS A 216 24.71 -9.09 17.92
N TYR A 217 25.21 -10.30 18.18
CA TYR A 217 25.50 -11.26 17.10
C TYR A 217 24.22 -11.66 16.37
N TYR A 218 23.16 -11.94 17.12
CA TYR A 218 21.87 -12.28 16.54
C TYR A 218 21.27 -11.13 15.72
N ASP A 219 21.34 -9.90 16.25
CA ASP A 219 20.88 -8.69 15.61
C ASP A 219 21.61 -8.45 14.28
N GLN A 220 22.94 -8.57 14.27
CA GLN A 220 23.75 -8.44 13.04
C GLN A 220 23.37 -9.49 11.99
N TYR A 221 23.15 -10.74 12.41
CA TYR A 221 22.72 -11.79 11.49
C TYR A 221 21.34 -11.54 10.90
N ARG A 222 20.39 -11.06 11.72
CA ARG A 222 19.04 -10.69 11.26
C ARG A 222 19.09 -9.51 10.28
N ASP A 223 19.86 -8.48 10.60
CA ASP A 223 20.00 -7.28 9.79
C ASP A 223 20.63 -7.62 8.43
N ALA A 224 21.64 -8.48 8.40
CA ALA A 224 22.23 -8.97 7.14
C ALA A 224 21.23 -9.76 6.28
N ILE A 225 20.37 -10.57 6.90
CA ILE A 225 19.32 -11.31 6.18
C ILE A 225 18.24 -10.36 5.64
N ALA A 226 17.88 -9.32 6.40
CA ALA A 226 16.96 -8.31 5.91
C ALA A 226 17.56 -7.56 4.71
N GLU A 227 18.85 -7.22 4.76
CA GLU A 227 19.58 -6.55 3.69
C GLU A 227 19.62 -7.40 2.40
N ASP A 228 19.82 -8.72 2.51
CA ASP A 228 19.75 -9.66 1.38
C ASP A 228 18.37 -9.65 0.67
N GLU A 229 17.32 -9.20 1.36
CA GLU A 229 15.95 -9.02 0.85
C GLU A 229 15.62 -7.56 0.51
N ASN A 230 16.61 -6.66 0.50
CA ASN A 230 16.50 -5.20 0.30
C ASN A 230 15.66 -4.47 1.36
N PHE A 231 15.70 -4.95 2.61
CA PHE A 231 15.20 -4.25 3.78
C PHE A 231 16.38 -3.71 4.59
N GLU A 232 16.50 -2.38 4.67
CA GLU A 232 17.50 -1.72 5.50
C GLU A 232 16.98 -1.59 6.93
N THR A 233 17.72 -2.10 7.92
CA THR A 233 17.39 -1.99 9.34
C THR A 233 18.02 -0.76 9.98
N ILE A 234 17.21 0.07 10.63
CA ILE A 234 17.60 1.28 11.34
C ILE A 234 17.20 1.12 12.80
N ARG A 235 18.18 1.28 13.71
CA ARG A 235 17.98 1.07 15.15
C ARG A 235 17.95 2.39 15.92
N PHE A 236 16.98 2.53 16.81
CA PHE A 236 16.77 3.71 17.63
C PHE A 236 16.99 3.37 19.11
N THR A 237 17.93 4.07 19.74
CA THR A 237 18.12 3.98 21.19
C THR A 237 17.01 4.74 21.92
N VAL A 238 16.85 4.44 23.21
CA VAL A 238 15.96 5.18 24.11
C VAL A 238 16.18 6.70 24.02
N ASP A 239 17.43 7.16 23.92
CA ASP A 239 17.76 8.58 23.84
C ASP A 239 17.38 9.17 22.49
N ALA A 240 17.59 8.44 21.38
CA ALA A 240 17.17 8.87 20.04
C ALA A 240 15.65 9.06 19.96
N VAL A 241 14.87 8.13 20.54
CA VAL A 241 13.40 8.23 20.61
C VAL A 241 12.96 9.45 21.42
N LYS A 242 13.64 9.75 22.54
CA LYS A 242 13.32 10.93 23.36
C LYS A 242 13.67 12.24 22.66
N GLU A 243 14.82 12.29 21.98
CA GLU A 243 15.27 13.47 21.25
C GLU A 243 14.40 13.82 20.06
N ASP A 244 13.85 12.81 19.37
CA ASP A 244 12.83 12.99 18.33
C ASP A 244 13.29 13.91 17.18
N LYS A 245 14.52 13.69 16.73
CA LYS A 245 15.15 14.41 15.60
C LYS A 245 15.28 13.54 14.35
N THR A 246 14.55 12.42 14.31
CA THR A 246 14.64 11.45 13.22
C THR A 246 14.14 12.07 11.91
N ASP A 247 15.00 12.06 10.89
CA ASP A 247 14.65 12.49 9.53
C ASP A 247 13.91 11.35 8.80
N PHE A 248 12.66 11.10 9.17
CA PHE A 248 11.82 10.08 8.54
C PHE A 248 11.63 10.30 7.04
N GLU A 249 11.69 11.56 6.60
CA GLU A 249 11.60 11.91 5.19
C GLU A 249 12.79 11.31 4.41
N ALA A 250 14.01 11.43 4.93
CA ALA A 250 15.17 10.77 4.34
C ALA A 250 15.06 9.24 4.42
N LEU A 251 14.65 8.69 5.56
CA LEU A 251 14.63 7.24 5.80
C LEU A 251 13.59 6.52 4.93
N ILE A 252 12.39 7.09 4.76
CA ILE A 252 11.32 6.53 3.94
C ILE A 252 11.53 6.85 2.45
N GLY A 253 12.25 7.92 2.15
CA GLY A 253 12.43 8.48 0.82
C GLY A 253 11.65 9.78 0.68
N ARG A 254 12.34 10.88 0.34
CA ARG A 254 11.76 12.22 0.46
C ARG A 254 10.50 12.40 -0.35
N ASP A 255 10.55 12.02 -1.64
CA ASP A 255 9.41 12.21 -2.54
C ASP A 255 8.16 11.46 -2.05
N ILE A 256 8.31 10.17 -1.71
CA ILE A 256 7.19 9.35 -1.24
C ILE A 256 6.65 9.81 0.12
N TYR A 257 7.54 10.25 1.03
CA TYR A 257 7.13 10.82 2.31
C TYR A 257 6.30 12.08 2.11
N GLN A 258 6.72 12.98 1.21
CA GLN A 258 5.98 14.20 0.91
C GLN A 258 4.62 13.91 0.26
N LEU A 259 4.48 12.84 -0.52
CA LEU A 259 3.19 12.42 -1.08
C LEU A 259 2.22 11.99 0.03
N PHE A 260 2.66 11.14 0.96
CA PHE A 260 1.84 10.75 2.12
C PHE A 260 1.49 11.94 3.00
N ARG A 261 2.45 12.83 3.26
CA ARG A 261 2.22 14.05 4.04
C ARG A 261 1.18 14.94 3.38
N LYS A 262 1.34 15.21 2.08
CA LYS A 262 0.41 16.04 1.28
C LYS A 262 -1.01 15.46 1.32
N ASN A 263 -1.16 14.14 1.23
CA ASN A 263 -2.47 13.50 1.30
C ASN A 263 -3.05 13.51 2.71
N PHE A 264 -2.23 13.34 3.75
CA PHE A 264 -2.69 13.44 5.13
C PHE A 264 -3.19 14.86 5.47
N GLU A 265 -2.50 15.89 4.98
CA GLU A 265 -2.85 17.29 5.18
C GLU A 265 -3.99 17.76 4.25
N ARG A 266 -4.43 16.92 3.30
CA ARG A 266 -5.43 17.29 2.29
C ARG A 266 -6.78 17.60 2.95
N ASN A 267 -7.41 18.69 2.52
CA ASN A 267 -8.77 19.02 2.93
C ASN A 267 -9.78 18.25 2.07
N VAL A 268 -10.50 17.31 2.66
CA VAL A 268 -11.45 16.45 1.94
C VAL A 268 -12.62 17.24 1.35
N SER A 269 -13.14 18.25 2.05
CA SER A 269 -14.33 19.00 1.59
C SER A 269 -14.05 19.84 0.34
N GLU A 270 -12.80 20.31 0.19
CA GLU A 270 -12.35 21.10 -0.96
C GLU A 270 -11.88 20.22 -2.13
N ASN A 271 -11.57 18.94 -1.88
CA ASN A 271 -11.02 18.00 -2.87
C ASN A 271 -11.95 16.83 -3.16
N LEU A 272 -13.24 16.96 -2.82
CA LEU A 272 -14.22 15.89 -2.90
C LEU A 272 -14.36 15.32 -4.33
N PRO A 273 -14.39 16.12 -5.43
CA PRO A 273 -14.51 15.57 -6.77
C PRO A 273 -13.29 14.71 -7.16
N PRO A 274 -12.02 15.17 -7.07
CA PRO A 274 -10.86 14.30 -7.34
C PRO A 274 -10.78 13.08 -6.42
N LEU A 275 -11.14 13.20 -5.14
CA LEU A 275 -11.10 12.10 -4.18
C LEU A 275 -12.15 11.01 -4.49
N LEU A 276 -13.39 11.41 -4.79
CA LEU A 276 -14.47 10.48 -5.14
C LEU A 276 -14.20 9.76 -6.46
N THR A 277 -13.62 10.44 -7.44
CA THR A 277 -13.29 9.83 -8.73
C THR A 277 -12.06 8.92 -8.63
N ALA A 278 -11.02 9.30 -7.87
CA ALA A 278 -9.78 8.54 -7.77
C ALA A 278 -9.85 7.34 -6.82
N LEU A 279 -10.67 7.39 -5.76
CA LEU A 279 -10.63 6.43 -4.67
C LEU A 279 -12.01 6.02 -4.18
N TYR A 280 -12.65 5.12 -4.93
CA TYR A 280 -13.62 4.19 -4.35
C TYR A 280 -12.98 2.81 -4.16
N SER A 281 -11.91 2.78 -3.36
CA SER A 281 -11.08 1.59 -3.10
C SER A 281 -10.49 1.63 -1.69
N ALA A 282 -11.28 1.34 -0.64
CA ALA A 282 -10.75 0.86 0.66
C ALA A 282 -11.80 0.57 1.75
N CYS A 283 -13.02 1.08 1.70
CA CYS A 283 -13.96 0.97 2.83
C CYS A 283 -15.28 0.30 2.46
N CYS A 284 -15.33 -1.03 2.56
CA CYS A 284 -16.59 -1.76 2.77
C CYS A 284 -16.36 -2.84 3.82
N CYS A 285 -16.58 -2.49 5.09
CA CYS A 285 -16.77 -3.44 6.20
C CYS A 285 -17.49 -2.74 7.37
N GLU A 286 -18.79 -2.44 7.24
CA GLU A 286 -19.66 -2.46 8.42
C GLU A 286 -20.11 -3.91 8.61
N GLY A 287 -19.33 -4.66 9.39
CA GLY A 287 -19.80 -5.91 9.95
C GLY A 287 -20.88 -5.60 10.97
N SER A 288 -22.13 -5.88 10.60
CA SER A 288 -23.26 -5.92 11.53
C SER A 288 -22.84 -6.73 12.77
N LYS A 289 -22.81 -6.07 13.92
CA LYS A 289 -22.75 -6.78 15.20
C LYS A 289 -23.96 -7.71 15.25
N ASN A 290 -23.72 -9.02 15.22
CA ASN A 290 -24.77 -9.98 15.58
C ASN A 290 -25.23 -9.66 17.01
N PRO A 291 -26.52 -9.41 17.25
CA PRO A 291 -27.04 -9.46 18.60
C PRO A 291 -26.96 -10.92 19.08
N SER A 292 -26.54 -11.06 20.34
CA SER A 292 -26.48 -12.26 21.17
C SER A 292 -27.71 -13.16 21.04
#